data_AF-A0A531LNA0-F1
#
_entry.id   AF-A0A531LNA0-F1
#
_cell.length_a   1.000
_cell.length_b   1.000
_cell.length_c   1.000
_cell.angle_alpha   90.00
_cell.angle_beta   90.00
_cell.angle_gamma   90.00
#
_symmetry.space_group_name_H-M   'P 1'
#
loop_
_entity.id
_entity.type
_entity.pdbx_description
1 polymer ?
#
loop_
_entity_poly.entity_id
_entity_poly.type
_entity_poly.pdbx_seq_one_letter_code
_entity_poly.pdbx_strand_id
1 'polypeptide(L)'
;AKDCQVMIEGPGHVPMHKIKQNMDKQLAVCGEAPFYTLGPLTTDIAPGYDHITSGIGAAMIGWFGTAMLCYVTPKEHLGLPDRNDVKTGVITYKIAAHAADLAKGHPAAKVRDDA
;
A
#
# COMPACT_ATOMS: atom_id res chain seq x y z
N ALA A 1 -5.57 28.39 5.96
CA ALA A 1 -4.41 27.46 5.89
C ALA A 1 -3.33 27.99 6.82
N LYS A 2 -2.61 27.14 7.55
CA LYS A 2 -1.57 27.52 8.54
C LYS A 2 -0.16 27.05 8.11
N ASP A 3 0.04 26.80 6.81
CA ASP A 3 1.27 26.24 6.23
C ASP A 3 1.79 24.95 6.90
N CYS A 4 0.91 24.22 7.59
CA CYS A 4 1.21 22.89 8.10
C CYS A 4 1.15 21.89 6.94
N GLN A 5 2.17 21.04 6.81
CA GLN A 5 2.16 19.93 5.87
C GLN A 5 1.11 18.88 6.26
N VAL A 6 0.43 18.29 5.29
CA VAL A 6 -0.66 17.33 5.50
C VAL A 6 -0.50 16.15 4.54
N MET A 7 -0.82 14.95 5.03
CA MET A 7 -1.10 13.76 4.25
C MET A 7 -2.47 13.19 4.68
N ILE A 8 -3.09 12.39 3.82
CA ILE A 8 -4.41 11.81 4.08
C ILE A 8 -4.27 10.30 4.29
N GLU A 9 -4.90 9.77 5.33
CA GLU A 9 -4.98 8.33 5.54
C GLU A 9 -6.15 7.71 4.77
N GLY A 10 -5.94 6.51 4.24
CA GLY A 10 -6.89 5.78 3.40
C GLY A 10 -7.33 4.44 3.98
N PRO A 11 -8.01 3.61 3.17
CA PRO A 11 -8.73 2.42 3.64
C PRO A 11 -7.82 1.27 4.08
N GLY A 12 -8.46 0.29 4.75
CA GLY A 12 -7.87 -1.00 5.11
C GLY A 12 -8.30 -2.17 4.22
N HIS A 13 -9.61 -2.44 4.05
CA HIS A 13 -10.12 -3.62 3.33
C HIS A 13 -10.93 -3.19 2.10
N VAL A 14 -10.46 -3.51 0.90
CA VAL A 14 -11.05 -3.06 -0.37
C VAL A 14 -10.85 -4.11 -1.46
N PRO A 15 -11.92 -4.68 -2.05
CA PRO A 15 -11.78 -5.61 -3.18
C PRO A 15 -11.23 -4.89 -4.41
N MET A 16 -10.42 -5.58 -5.22
CA MET A 16 -9.59 -4.97 -6.28
C MET A 16 -10.35 -4.03 -7.22
N HIS A 17 -11.57 -4.37 -7.64
CA HIS A 17 -12.38 -3.57 -8.56
C HIS A 17 -12.79 -2.19 -8.00
N LYS A 18 -12.64 -1.95 -6.68
CA LYS A 18 -12.93 -0.67 -6.02
C LYS A 18 -11.68 0.13 -5.65
N ILE A 19 -10.48 -0.40 -5.87
CA ILE A 19 -9.24 0.28 -5.48
C ILE A 19 -9.06 1.58 -6.27
N LYS A 20 -9.28 1.56 -7.59
CA LYS A 20 -9.16 2.74 -8.44
C LYS A 20 -10.12 3.87 -8.02
N GLN A 21 -11.36 3.53 -7.69
CA GLN A 21 -12.35 4.48 -7.19
C GLN A 21 -11.89 5.22 -5.93
N ASN A 22 -11.17 4.54 -5.03
CA ASN A 22 -10.64 5.18 -3.81
C ASN A 22 -9.57 6.23 -4.14
N MET A 23 -8.64 5.89 -5.05
CA MET A 23 -7.61 6.81 -5.48
C MET A 23 -8.20 8.03 -6.19
N ASP A 24 -9.13 7.82 -7.12
CA ASP A 24 -9.76 8.90 -7.88
C ASP A 24 -10.54 9.86 -6.95
N LYS A 25 -11.26 9.31 -5.96
CA LYS A 25 -11.95 10.11 -4.95
C LYS A 25 -10.98 10.93 -4.12
N GLN A 26 -9.87 10.33 -3.68
CA GLN A 26 -8.88 11.02 -2.86
C GLN A 26 -8.27 12.22 -3.60
N LEU A 27 -7.85 12.04 -4.86
CA LEU A 27 -7.32 13.13 -5.67
C LEU A 27 -8.34 14.27 -5.82
N ALA A 28 -9.60 13.93 -6.11
CA ALA A 28 -10.67 14.90 -6.34
C ALA A 28 -11.06 15.71 -5.10
N VAL A 29 -11.04 15.11 -3.90
CA VAL A 29 -11.58 15.76 -2.68
C VAL A 29 -10.52 16.23 -1.69
N CYS A 30 -9.27 15.82 -1.86
CA CYS A 30 -8.18 16.16 -0.95
C CYS A 30 -7.13 17.10 -1.56
N GLY A 31 -7.40 17.66 -2.74
CA GLY A 31 -6.47 18.59 -3.41
C GLY A 31 -5.11 17.96 -3.68
N GLU A 32 -5.11 16.68 -4.08
CA GLU A 32 -3.91 15.89 -4.39
C GLU A 32 -2.88 15.81 -3.25
N ALA A 33 -3.29 16.04 -1.99
CA ALA A 33 -2.44 15.79 -0.84
C ALA A 33 -1.90 14.35 -0.84
N PRO A 34 -0.67 14.08 -0.36
CA PRO A 34 -0.11 12.72 -0.33
C PRO A 34 -1.04 11.72 0.35
N PHE A 35 -1.29 10.59 -0.31
CA PHE A 35 -2.15 9.54 0.24
C PHE A 35 -1.32 8.47 0.96
N TYR A 36 -1.78 8.05 2.13
CA TYR A 36 -1.16 7.05 3.00
C TYR A 36 -2.17 5.94 3.30
N THR A 37 -1.95 4.70 2.86
CA THR A 37 -2.98 3.64 2.95
C THR A 37 -2.51 2.42 3.75
N LEU A 38 -3.45 1.69 4.35
CA LEU A 38 -3.18 0.44 5.07
C LEU A 38 -3.52 -0.76 4.17
N GLY A 39 -2.57 -1.19 3.34
CA GLY A 39 -2.83 -2.19 2.29
C GLY A 39 -3.30 -1.51 1.00
N PRO A 40 -4.53 -1.75 0.51
CA PRO A 40 -5.64 -2.44 1.20
C PRO A 40 -5.64 -3.97 1.07
N LEU A 41 -6.16 -4.67 2.07
CA LEU A 41 -6.49 -6.10 2.02
C LEU A 41 -7.56 -6.32 0.94
N THR A 42 -7.23 -7.18 -0.02
CA THR A 42 -8.11 -7.46 -1.17
C THR A 42 -9.14 -8.54 -0.91
N THR A 43 -8.99 -9.30 0.18
CA THR A 43 -9.89 -10.35 0.63
C THR A 43 -9.69 -10.60 2.12
N ASP A 44 -10.73 -11.09 2.80
CA ASP A 44 -10.78 -11.26 4.26
C ASP A 44 -10.63 -12.73 4.70
N ILE A 45 -10.41 -13.65 3.76
CA ILE A 45 -10.52 -15.10 4.01
C ILE A 45 -9.20 -15.78 4.39
N ALA A 46 -8.13 -15.02 4.57
CA ALA A 46 -6.78 -15.57 4.77
C ALA A 46 -6.03 -14.95 5.98
N PRO A 47 -6.62 -14.93 7.19
CA PRO A 47 -5.91 -14.49 8.38
C PRO A 47 -4.64 -15.34 8.58
N GLY A 48 -3.53 -14.70 8.94
CA GLY A 48 -2.20 -15.32 8.91
C GLY A 48 -1.40 -14.99 7.64
N TYR A 49 -2.09 -14.55 6.58
CA TYR A 49 -1.52 -14.24 5.27
C TYR A 49 -1.90 -12.84 4.79
N ASP A 50 -2.34 -11.97 5.70
CA ASP A 50 -2.86 -10.64 5.34
C ASP A 50 -1.80 -9.72 4.75
N HIS A 51 -0.53 -9.91 5.08
CA HIS A 51 0.58 -9.27 4.36
C HIS A 51 0.56 -9.55 2.84
N ILE A 52 0.08 -10.72 2.41
CA ILE A 52 -0.09 -11.08 0.99
C ILE A 52 -1.37 -10.47 0.44
N THR A 53 -2.49 -10.65 1.14
CA THR A 53 -3.80 -10.12 0.69
C THR A 53 -3.75 -8.60 0.53
N SER A 54 -3.04 -7.92 1.43
CA SER A 54 -2.82 -6.48 1.41
C SER A 54 -1.72 -6.06 0.42
N GLY A 55 -0.66 -6.86 0.26
CA GLY A 55 0.42 -6.57 -0.69
C GLY A 55 -0.08 -6.42 -2.13
N ILE A 56 -1.10 -7.19 -2.52
CA ILE A 56 -1.78 -7.07 -3.82
C ILE A 56 -2.42 -5.69 -3.95
N GLY A 57 -3.24 -5.28 -2.98
CA GLY A 57 -3.92 -4.00 -3.02
C GLY A 57 -2.96 -2.82 -2.90
N ALA A 58 -1.92 -2.95 -2.08
CA ALA A 58 -0.87 -1.96 -1.87
C ALA A 58 -0.10 -1.67 -3.17
N ALA A 59 0.27 -2.70 -3.93
CA ALA A 59 0.91 -2.54 -5.23
C ALA A 59 -0.03 -1.82 -6.23
N MET A 60 -1.31 -2.19 -6.27
CA MET A 60 -2.29 -1.55 -7.15
C MET A 60 -2.52 -0.07 -6.79
N ILE A 61 -2.79 0.23 -5.52
CA ILE A 61 -3.11 1.60 -5.10
C ILE A 61 -1.86 2.49 -5.10
N GLY A 62 -0.67 1.92 -4.84
CA GLY A 62 0.62 2.56 -5.06
C GLY A 62 0.83 2.92 -6.53
N TRP A 63 0.54 2.00 -7.46
CA TRP A 63 0.59 2.26 -8.89
C TRP A 63 -0.38 3.39 -9.29
N PHE A 64 -1.58 3.41 -8.72
CA PHE A 64 -2.55 4.46 -9.01
C PHE A 64 -2.21 5.85 -8.41
N GLY A 65 -1.24 5.95 -7.51
CA GLY A 65 -0.75 7.25 -7.02
C GLY A 65 -0.62 7.41 -5.51
N THR A 66 -0.83 6.35 -4.72
CA THR A 66 -0.59 6.42 -3.27
C THR A 66 0.88 6.69 -2.96
N ALA A 67 1.15 7.62 -2.06
CA ALA A 67 2.49 8.11 -1.76
C ALA A 67 3.21 7.28 -0.68
N MET A 68 2.47 6.74 0.30
CA MET A 68 3.01 5.91 1.36
C MET A 68 2.11 4.70 1.65
N LEU A 69 2.72 3.56 1.94
CA LEU A 69 2.03 2.30 2.19
C LEU A 69 2.33 1.82 3.61
N CYS A 70 1.33 1.80 4.48
CA CYS A 70 1.43 1.19 5.80
C CYS A 70 1.43 -0.32 5.61
N TYR A 71 2.49 -0.95 6.10
CA TYR A 71 2.65 -2.39 6.03
C TYR A 71 1.59 -3.14 6.85
N VAL A 72 1.38 -4.39 6.46
CA VAL A 72 0.54 -5.36 7.18
C VAL A 72 1.41 -6.58 7.42
N THR A 73 1.34 -7.15 8.62
CA THR A 73 2.15 -8.31 9.01
C THR A 73 1.35 -9.62 8.84
N PRO A 74 2.00 -10.80 8.88
CA PRO A 74 1.27 -12.07 8.96
C PRO A 74 0.35 -12.18 10.17
N LYS A 75 0.65 -11.46 11.27
CA LYS A 75 -0.15 -11.48 12.51
C LYS A 75 -1.31 -10.48 12.54
N GLU A 76 -1.54 -9.76 11.45
CA GLU A 76 -2.74 -8.93 11.35
C GLU A 76 -3.99 -9.74 11.67
N HIS A 77 -4.92 -9.14 12.42
CA HIS A 77 -6.12 -9.77 12.95
C HIS A 77 -5.90 -10.95 13.92
N LEU A 78 -4.66 -11.33 14.25
CA LEU A 78 -4.34 -12.50 15.07
C LEU A 78 -3.59 -12.16 16.37
N GLY A 79 -2.79 -11.10 16.40
CA GLY A 79 -2.08 -10.68 17.61
C GLY A 79 -0.92 -9.72 17.33
N LEU A 80 -0.09 -9.50 18.35
CA LEU A 80 1.10 -8.66 18.19
C LEU A 80 2.16 -9.39 17.36
N PRO A 81 2.78 -8.71 16.37
CA PRO A 81 3.82 -9.31 15.54
C PRO A 81 5.12 -9.52 16.31
N ASP A 82 5.81 -10.62 16.02
CA ASP A 82 7.18 -10.82 16.46
C ASP A 82 8.20 -10.17 15.50
N ARG A 83 9.50 -10.34 15.80
CA ARG A 83 10.59 -9.79 14.97
C ARG A 83 10.55 -10.30 13.51
N ASN A 84 10.20 -11.55 13.30
CA ASN A 84 10.12 -12.15 11.97
C ASN A 84 8.89 -11.66 11.22
N ASP A 85 7.76 -11.52 11.90
CA ASP A 85 6.53 -10.96 11.33
C ASP A 85 6.75 -9.51 10.84
N VAL A 86 7.45 -8.69 11.64
CA VAL A 86 7.84 -7.33 11.26
C VAL A 86 8.71 -7.35 10.01
N LYS A 87 9.75 -8.19 9.97
CA LYS A 87 10.62 -8.30 8.79
C LYS A 87 9.82 -8.73 7.55
N THR A 88 8.95 -9.72 7.69
CA THR A 88 8.10 -10.22 6.60
C THR A 88 7.20 -9.11 6.06
N GLY A 89 6.52 -8.34 6.92
CA GLY A 89 5.71 -7.20 6.50
C GLY A 89 6.54 -6.15 5.75
N VAL A 90 7.72 -5.77 6.28
CA VAL A 90 8.59 -4.77 5.66
C VAL A 90 9.06 -5.20 4.27
N ILE A 91 9.55 -6.44 4.13
CA ILE A 91 10.01 -6.95 2.84
C ILE A 91 8.85 -7.05 1.84
N THR A 92 7.69 -7.53 2.28
CA THR A 92 6.48 -7.62 1.44
C THR A 92 6.10 -6.25 0.88
N TYR A 93 6.09 -5.22 1.72
CA TYR A 93 5.72 -3.87 1.30
C TYR A 93 6.80 -3.16 0.50
N LYS A 94 8.10 -3.48 0.71
CA LYS A 94 9.16 -3.03 -0.20
C LYS A 94 8.98 -3.60 -1.61
N ILE A 95 8.53 -4.85 -1.72
CA ILE A 95 8.24 -5.47 -3.01
C ILE A 95 7.02 -4.80 -3.64
N ALA A 96 5.93 -4.60 -2.89
CA ALA A 96 4.73 -3.93 -3.38
C ALA A 96 5.00 -2.48 -3.86
N ALA A 97 5.77 -1.71 -3.09
CA ALA A 97 6.17 -0.36 -3.45
C ALA A 97 7.03 -0.34 -4.72
N HIS A 98 8.02 -1.24 -4.83
CA HIS A 98 8.86 -1.35 -6.01
C HIS A 98 8.07 -1.78 -7.26
N ALA A 99 7.13 -2.71 -7.11
CA ALA A 99 6.21 -3.11 -8.19
C ALA A 99 5.36 -1.93 -8.67
N ALA A 100 4.87 -1.10 -7.75
CA ALA A 100 4.19 0.14 -8.09
C ALA A 100 5.11 1.13 -8.83
N ASP A 101 6.35 1.30 -8.39
CA ASP A 101 7.32 2.18 -9.06
C ASP A 101 7.65 1.71 -10.49
N LEU A 102 7.79 0.40 -10.70
CA LEU A 102 7.93 -0.19 -12.03
C LEU A 102 6.70 0.09 -12.91
N ALA A 103 5.49 -0.14 -12.37
CA ALA A 103 4.24 0.09 -13.10
C ALA A 103 4.00 1.58 -13.41
N LYS A 104 4.54 2.48 -12.59
CA LYS A 104 4.55 3.94 -12.83
C LYS A 104 5.61 4.36 -13.85
N GLY A 105 6.54 3.48 -14.24
CA GLY A 105 7.68 3.83 -15.08
C GLY A 105 8.67 4.76 -14.38
N HIS A 106 8.82 4.65 -13.05
CA HIS A 106 9.75 5.49 -12.31
C HIS A 106 11.19 5.32 -12.86
N PRO A 107 11.93 6.40 -13.19
CA PRO A 107 13.14 6.31 -14.01
C PRO A 107 14.22 5.34 -13.51
N ALA A 108 14.35 5.21 -12.19
CA ALA A 108 15.38 4.36 -11.57
C ALA A 108 14.90 2.96 -11.18
N ALA A 109 13.60 2.65 -11.30
CA ALA A 109 13.07 1.38 -10.79
C ALA A 109 13.64 0.19 -11.57
N LYS A 110 13.61 0.26 -12.91
CA LYS A 110 14.02 -0.84 -13.80
C LYS A 110 15.51 -1.19 -13.70
N VAL A 111 16.36 -0.25 -13.29
CA VAL A 111 17.81 -0.48 -13.11
C VAL A 111 18.06 -1.62 -12.13
N ARG A 112 17.22 -1.77 -11.10
CA ARG A 112 17.35 -2.83 -10.11
C ARG A 112 16.90 -4.20 -10.63
N ASP A 113 15.87 -4.22 -11.48
CA ASP A 113 15.33 -5.46 -12.06
C ASP A 113 16.24 -6.04 -13.13
N ASP A 114 16.95 -5.19 -13.87
CA ASP A 114 17.81 -5.60 -14.99
C ASP A 114 19.26 -5.99 -14.57
N ALA A 115 19.65 -5.77 -13.31
CA ALA A 115 21.00 -6.02 -12.77
C ALA A 115 21.21 -7.46 -12.28
#